data_AF-A0A449A658-F1
#
_entry.id   AF-A0A449A658-F1
#
_cell.length_a   1.000
_cell.length_b   1.000
_cell.length_c   1.000
_cell.angle_alpha   90.00
_cell.angle_beta   90.00
_cell.angle_gamma   90.00
#
_symmetry.space_group_name_H-M   'P 1'
#
loop_
_entity.id
_entity.type
_entity.pdbx_description
1 polymer ?
#
loop_
_entity_poly.entity_id
_entity_poly.type
_entity_poly.pdbx_seq_one_letter_code
_entity_poly.pdbx_strand_id
1 'polypeptide(L)'
;MSRVKIEVTREISSLDLEIINDFYLPIIGTIGYAIYLNLYKRFKKGYFQIFNLDLDAFLNKLNIKQNEWEETRNVLEAISLFQTYYNEDKDEYLFLLQKPLDISDLLGNSLLKSKIQEKISEADFEELINRYKKEFISKDRFKNISKKFYEIFPYDLKKEEFIIEQKEEKSTFSYKNVLNTEDFLKQLTQKDPKPSLVKGVNLFLENNDLSQEAINTILNFCYLANSNSSISLAYFKKIAKDLIDKKVILPDEIKSELREVLEYKKQQKQVNILNDFISPQDNSNIDLSFDNTNKKRKILNNNFKGLIDEK
;
A
#
# COMPACT_ATOMS: atom_id res chain seq x y z
N MET A 1 -31.54 21.01 -13.24
CA MET A 1 -30.34 20.99 -12.39
C MET A 1 -29.54 19.76 -12.73
N SER A 2 -28.24 19.96 -12.93
CA SER A 2 -27.30 18.88 -13.21
C SER A 2 -27.39 17.81 -12.14
N ARG A 3 -27.28 16.54 -12.54
CA ARG A 3 -27.26 15.43 -11.57
C ARG A 3 -25.96 15.48 -10.78
N VAL A 4 -26.00 15.15 -9.49
CA VAL A 4 -24.81 15.14 -8.65
C VAL A 4 -24.62 13.76 -8.05
N LYS A 5 -23.41 13.21 -8.24
CA LYS A 5 -22.93 12.00 -7.57
C LYS A 5 -21.78 12.34 -6.66
N ILE A 6 -21.76 11.70 -5.50
CA ILE A 6 -20.64 11.74 -4.57
C ILE A 6 -20.02 10.36 -4.54
N GLU A 7 -18.71 10.30 -4.73
CA GLU A 7 -17.90 9.14 -4.44
C GLU A 7 -17.06 9.43 -3.19
N VAL A 8 -17.01 8.52 -2.23
CA VAL A 8 -16.15 8.66 -1.06
C VAL A 8 -15.05 7.61 -1.11
N THR A 9 -13.81 8.08 -0.96
CA THR A 9 -12.65 7.18 -0.85
C THR A 9 -12.86 6.22 0.33
N ARG A 10 -12.82 4.90 0.06
CA ARG A 10 -12.84 3.88 1.12
C ARG A 10 -11.53 4.06 1.88
N GLU A 11 -11.56 4.70 3.06
CA GLU A 11 -10.53 4.69 4.13
C GLU A 11 -10.58 5.91 5.08
N ILE A 12 -11.58 6.79 5.03
CA ILE A 12 -11.64 7.91 6.01
C ILE A 12 -11.94 7.36 7.43
N SER A 13 -10.91 7.34 8.26
CA SER A 13 -10.87 6.89 9.64
C SER A 13 -11.27 8.00 10.64
N SER A 14 -11.34 7.66 11.94
CA SER A 14 -11.55 8.68 12.98
C SER A 14 -10.38 9.67 13.07
N LEU A 15 -9.15 9.18 12.90
CA LEU A 15 -7.94 10.00 12.88
C LEU A 15 -7.98 11.03 11.75
N ASP A 16 -8.51 10.66 10.58
CA ASP A 16 -8.67 11.59 9.46
C ASP A 16 -9.65 12.73 9.79
N LEU A 17 -10.71 12.45 10.54
CA LEU A 17 -11.65 13.49 10.98
C LEU A 17 -11.02 14.43 12.02
N GLU A 18 -10.17 13.89 12.90
CA GLU A 18 -9.38 14.67 13.86
C GLU A 18 -8.41 15.59 13.12
N ILE A 19 -7.68 15.07 12.12
CA ILE A 19 -6.77 15.87 11.28
C ILE A 19 -7.53 16.98 10.56
N ILE A 20 -8.71 16.70 10.02
CA ILE A 20 -9.53 17.72 9.36
C ILE A 20 -9.96 18.81 10.34
N ASN A 21 -10.40 18.43 11.54
CA ASN A 21 -10.78 19.38 12.57
C ASN A 21 -9.59 20.25 13.02
N ASP A 22 -8.43 19.63 13.24
CA ASP A 22 -7.29 20.28 13.86
C ASP A 22 -6.49 21.13 12.85
N PHE A 23 -6.27 20.63 11.63
CA PHE A 23 -5.40 21.27 10.65
C PHE A 23 -6.13 21.92 9.48
N TYR A 24 -7.24 21.34 9.02
CA TYR A 24 -7.91 21.83 7.81
C TYR A 24 -9.01 22.85 8.11
N LEU A 25 -9.70 22.74 9.25
CA LEU A 25 -10.76 23.67 9.67
C LEU A 25 -10.35 25.15 9.57
N PRO A 26 -9.13 25.58 9.99
CA PRO A 26 -8.71 26.97 9.86
C PRO A 26 -8.61 27.47 8.40
N ILE A 27 -8.47 26.56 7.44
CA ILE A 27 -8.35 26.86 6.01
C ILE A 27 -9.70 26.75 5.30
N ILE A 28 -10.43 25.65 5.52
CA ILE A 28 -11.69 25.36 4.83
C ILE A 28 -12.90 26.07 5.46
N GLY A 29 -12.73 26.57 6.69
CA GLY A 29 -13.78 27.23 7.44
C GLY A 29 -14.90 26.28 7.91
N THR A 30 -15.86 26.87 8.63
CA THR A 30 -17.00 26.13 9.20
C THR A 30 -17.89 25.49 8.13
N ILE A 31 -18.09 26.18 7.01
CA ILE A 31 -18.89 25.68 5.88
C ILE A 31 -18.23 24.46 5.25
N GLY A 32 -16.92 24.55 4.93
CA GLY A 32 -16.18 23.42 4.34
C GLY A 32 -16.14 22.21 5.26
N TYR A 33 -15.95 22.44 6.56
CA TYR A 33 -16.00 21.39 7.56
C TYR A 33 -17.38 20.74 7.66
N ALA A 34 -18.45 21.54 7.68
CA ALA A 34 -19.83 21.05 7.73
C ALA A 34 -20.18 20.21 6.49
N ILE A 35 -19.78 20.66 5.29
CA ILE A 35 -19.95 19.92 4.04
C ILE A 35 -19.23 18.57 4.13
N TYR A 36 -17.93 18.59 4.42
CA TYR A 36 -17.11 17.38 4.47
C TYR A 36 -17.69 16.35 5.44
N LEU A 37 -18.00 16.78 6.66
CA LEU A 37 -18.50 15.89 7.71
C LEU A 37 -19.89 15.32 7.38
N ASN A 38 -20.80 16.10 6.78
CA ASN A 38 -22.13 15.62 6.42
C ASN A 38 -22.08 14.62 5.26
N LEU A 39 -21.22 14.84 4.26
CA LEU A 39 -21.02 13.89 3.17
C LEU A 39 -20.39 12.58 3.67
N TYR A 40 -19.34 12.67 4.50
CA TYR A 40 -18.72 11.51 5.13
C TYR A 40 -19.72 10.70 5.97
N LYS A 41 -20.54 11.37 6.80
CA LYS A 41 -21.56 10.69 7.63
C LYS A 41 -22.64 10.02 6.78
N ARG A 42 -23.00 10.58 5.64
CA ARG A 42 -23.96 9.97 4.71
C ARG A 42 -23.37 8.71 4.08
N PHE A 43 -22.09 8.75 3.70
CA PHE A 43 -21.35 7.57 3.25
C PHE A 43 -21.27 6.48 4.33
N LYS A 44 -20.86 6.81 5.56
CA LYS A 44 -20.73 5.82 6.65
C LYS A 44 -22.02 5.04 6.94
N LYS A 45 -23.19 5.60 6.60
CA LYS A 45 -24.50 4.94 6.77
C LYS A 45 -24.90 4.04 5.59
N GLY A 46 -24.27 4.18 4.42
CA GLY A 46 -24.56 3.42 3.21
C GLY A 46 -23.43 2.48 2.84
N TYR A 47 -23.72 1.23 2.52
CA TYR A 47 -22.72 0.25 2.06
C TYR A 47 -22.15 0.57 0.65
N PHE A 48 -22.46 1.74 0.08
CA PHE A 48 -22.13 2.13 -1.29
C PHE A 48 -21.05 3.23 -1.31
N GLN A 49 -20.00 3.03 -2.12
CA GLN A 49 -18.97 4.05 -2.41
C GLN A 49 -19.49 5.29 -3.10
N ILE A 50 -20.58 5.15 -3.85
CA ILE A 50 -21.13 6.19 -4.71
C ILE A 50 -22.60 6.37 -4.36
N PHE A 51 -23.05 7.61 -4.20
CA PHE A 51 -24.46 7.93 -3.99
C PHE A 51 -24.88 9.19 -4.74
N ASN A 52 -26.15 9.24 -5.14
CA ASN A 52 -26.75 10.45 -5.70
C ASN A 52 -27.02 11.47 -4.59
N LEU A 53 -26.70 12.73 -4.86
CA LEU A 53 -26.96 13.86 -3.98
C LEU A 53 -27.97 14.79 -4.64
N ASP A 54 -29.06 15.06 -3.93
CA ASP A 54 -29.88 16.24 -4.20
C ASP A 54 -29.14 17.45 -3.59
N LEU A 55 -28.44 18.21 -4.44
CA LEU A 55 -27.57 19.30 -4.01
C LEU A 55 -28.39 20.41 -3.33
N ASP A 56 -29.53 20.79 -3.90
CA ASP A 56 -30.39 21.82 -3.33
C ASP A 56 -30.89 21.43 -1.94
N ALA A 57 -31.44 20.22 -1.80
CA ALA A 57 -31.90 19.75 -0.50
C ALA A 57 -30.76 19.67 0.52
N PHE A 58 -29.55 19.29 0.07
CA PHE A 58 -28.36 19.24 0.90
C PHE A 58 -27.92 20.63 1.37
N LEU A 59 -27.81 21.60 0.45
CA LEU A 59 -27.43 22.97 0.74
C LEU A 59 -28.48 23.65 1.63
N ASN A 60 -29.77 23.47 1.34
CA ASN A 60 -30.88 23.98 2.16
C ASN A 60 -30.84 23.42 3.58
N LYS A 61 -30.57 22.10 3.75
CA LYS A 61 -30.44 21.48 5.07
C LYS A 61 -29.31 22.12 5.89
N LEU A 62 -28.21 22.48 5.24
CA LEU A 62 -27.06 23.10 5.89
C LEU A 62 -27.16 24.63 5.96
N ASN A 63 -28.23 25.22 5.41
CA ASN A 63 -28.40 26.66 5.27
C ASN A 63 -27.21 27.33 4.55
N ILE A 64 -26.73 26.69 3.47
CA ILE A 64 -25.62 27.16 2.63
C ILE A 64 -26.19 27.71 1.34
N LYS A 65 -25.78 28.90 0.92
CA LYS A 65 -26.17 29.48 -0.36
C LYS A 65 -25.32 28.93 -1.50
N GLN A 66 -25.83 29.01 -2.73
CA GLN A 66 -25.13 28.50 -3.91
C GLN A 66 -23.74 29.12 -4.11
N ASN A 67 -23.58 30.43 -3.86
CA ASN A 67 -22.29 31.12 -3.96
C ASN A 67 -21.31 30.64 -2.88
N GLU A 68 -21.77 30.44 -1.64
CA GLU A 68 -20.94 29.91 -0.55
C GLU A 68 -20.50 28.47 -0.83
N TRP A 69 -21.38 27.67 -1.44
CA TRP A 69 -21.04 26.33 -1.93
C TRP A 69 -19.92 26.37 -2.96
N GLU A 70 -20.03 27.23 -3.99
CA GLU A 70 -19.03 27.32 -5.04
C GLU A 70 -17.66 27.77 -4.51
N GLU A 71 -17.63 28.82 -3.67
CA GLU A 71 -16.41 29.29 -3.03
C GLU A 71 -15.79 28.20 -2.14
N THR A 72 -16.60 27.55 -1.32
CA THR A 72 -16.13 26.49 -0.41
C THR A 72 -15.65 25.26 -1.18
N ARG A 73 -16.35 24.87 -2.25
CA ARG A 73 -15.95 23.76 -3.13
C ARG A 73 -14.59 24.05 -3.75
N ASN A 74 -14.37 25.26 -4.27
CA ASN A 74 -13.08 25.65 -4.86
C ASN A 74 -11.95 25.57 -3.81
N VAL A 75 -12.22 25.95 -2.56
CA VAL A 75 -11.24 25.79 -1.46
C VAL A 75 -10.94 24.31 -1.22
N LEU A 76 -11.97 23.47 -1.05
CA LEU A 76 -11.83 22.03 -0.82
C LEU A 76 -11.08 21.32 -1.97
N GLU A 77 -11.30 21.74 -3.21
CA GLU A 77 -10.57 21.28 -4.39
C GLU A 77 -9.09 21.70 -4.33
N ALA A 78 -8.81 22.97 -4.01
CA ALA A 78 -7.46 23.52 -3.96
C ALA A 78 -6.56 22.82 -2.93
N ILE A 79 -7.14 22.37 -1.82
CA ILE A 79 -6.43 21.61 -0.78
C ILE A 79 -6.59 20.09 -0.93
N SER A 80 -7.11 19.62 -2.07
CA SER A 80 -7.24 18.19 -2.43
C SER A 80 -8.14 17.36 -1.51
N LEU A 81 -9.06 17.98 -0.76
CA LEU A 81 -10.12 17.24 -0.06
C LEU A 81 -11.28 16.88 -0.97
N PHE A 82 -11.44 17.60 -2.09
CA PHE A 82 -12.41 17.33 -3.14
C PHE A 82 -11.70 17.15 -4.49
N GLN A 83 -12.30 16.33 -5.35
CA GLN A 83 -12.01 16.36 -6.77
C GLN A 83 -13.31 16.36 -7.57
N THR A 84 -13.43 17.27 -8.53
CA THR A 84 -14.66 17.48 -9.30
C THR A 84 -14.47 17.03 -10.73
N TYR A 85 -15.42 16.25 -11.23
CA TYR A 85 -15.54 15.89 -12.64
C TYR A 85 -16.92 16.32 -13.15
N TYR A 86 -16.99 16.75 -14.40
CA TYR A 86 -18.24 17.08 -15.07
C TYR A 86 -18.37 16.27 -16.35
N ASN A 87 -19.53 15.66 -16.55
CA ASN A 87 -19.90 14.95 -17.75
C ASN A 87 -20.91 15.80 -18.53
N GLU A 88 -20.44 16.40 -19.63
CA GLU A 88 -21.26 17.29 -20.49
C GLU A 88 -22.43 16.54 -21.13
N ASP A 89 -22.22 15.31 -21.60
CA ASP A 89 -23.25 14.51 -22.29
C ASP A 89 -24.45 14.18 -21.39
N LYS A 90 -24.21 14.02 -20.08
CA LYS A 90 -25.22 13.63 -19.09
C LYS A 90 -25.67 14.79 -18.19
N ASP A 91 -25.08 15.97 -18.35
CA ASP A 91 -25.19 17.09 -17.42
C ASP A 91 -25.06 16.62 -15.95
N GLU A 92 -23.94 15.95 -15.65
CA GLU A 92 -23.72 15.27 -14.36
C GLU A 92 -22.37 15.66 -13.74
N TYR A 93 -22.41 16.11 -12.48
CA TYR A 93 -21.22 16.28 -11.64
C TYR A 93 -20.92 15.02 -10.84
N LEU A 94 -19.65 14.68 -10.76
CA LEU A 94 -19.11 13.68 -9.85
C LEU A 94 -18.09 14.36 -8.92
N PHE A 95 -18.41 14.42 -7.63
CA PHE A 95 -17.51 14.90 -6.59
C PHE A 95 -16.90 13.73 -5.83
N LEU A 96 -15.57 13.64 -5.79
CA LEU A 96 -14.83 12.66 -5.01
C LEU A 96 -14.41 13.29 -3.69
N LEU A 97 -14.89 12.75 -2.57
CA LEU A 97 -14.47 13.10 -1.23
C LEU A 97 -13.18 12.34 -0.87
N GLN A 98 -12.09 13.09 -0.72
CA GLN A 98 -10.75 12.56 -0.44
C GLN A 98 -10.44 12.65 1.06
N LYS A 99 -9.67 11.69 1.57
CA LYS A 99 -9.11 11.77 2.93
C LYS A 99 -8.07 12.89 3.02
N PRO A 100 -7.83 13.48 4.21
CA PRO A 100 -6.73 14.42 4.38
C PRO A 100 -5.38 13.72 4.19
N LEU A 101 -4.34 14.52 3.93
CA LEU A 101 -2.97 14.06 4.06
C LEU A 101 -2.70 13.57 5.49
N ASP A 102 -1.82 12.57 5.61
CA ASP A 102 -1.27 12.26 6.92
C ASP A 102 -0.41 13.43 7.43
N ILE A 103 -0.09 13.42 8.71
CA ILE A 103 0.56 14.56 9.36
C ILE A 103 1.98 14.76 8.85
N SER A 104 2.68 13.68 8.47
CA SER A 104 4.02 13.81 7.92
C SER A 104 3.98 14.49 6.56
N ASP A 105 3.05 14.07 5.70
CA ASP A 105 2.83 14.63 4.37
C ASP A 105 2.30 16.07 4.42
N LEU A 106 1.39 16.37 5.36
CA LEU A 106 0.87 17.72 5.60
C LEU A 106 1.98 18.67 6.02
N LEU A 107 2.86 18.26 6.93
CA LEU A 107 3.99 19.08 7.38
C LEU A 107 5.10 19.19 6.32
N GLY A 108 5.23 18.18 5.46
CA GLY A 108 6.11 18.21 4.29
C GLY A 108 5.63 19.16 3.19
N ASN A 109 4.33 19.48 3.15
CA ASN A 109 3.75 20.42 2.21
C ASN A 109 3.93 21.87 2.71
N SER A 110 4.95 22.56 2.19
CA SER A 110 5.30 23.92 2.60
C SER A 110 4.15 24.94 2.41
N LEU A 111 3.38 24.82 1.32
CA LEU A 111 2.27 25.72 1.02
C LEU A 111 1.12 25.53 2.02
N LEU A 112 0.71 24.27 2.23
CA LEU A 112 -0.38 23.95 3.14
C LEU A 112 0.00 24.30 4.59
N LYS A 113 1.22 23.93 5.01
CA LYS A 113 1.76 24.29 6.33
C LYS A 113 1.78 25.80 6.54
N SER A 114 2.30 26.57 5.59
CA SER A 114 2.30 28.04 5.66
C SER A 114 0.88 28.58 5.79
N LYS A 115 -0.08 28.01 5.05
CA LYS A 115 -1.47 28.46 5.11
C LYS A 115 -2.14 28.19 6.46
N ILE A 116 -1.80 27.09 7.13
CA ILE A 116 -2.27 26.80 8.49
C ILE A 116 -1.66 27.81 9.47
N GLN A 117 -0.36 28.06 9.39
CA GLN A 117 0.36 28.98 10.28
C GLN A 117 -0.09 30.45 10.11
N GLU A 118 -0.64 30.83 8.95
CA GLU A 118 -1.31 32.13 8.78
C GLU A 118 -2.63 32.25 9.56
N LYS A 119 -3.26 31.13 9.91
CA LYS A 119 -4.62 31.07 10.46
C LYS A 119 -4.68 30.77 11.95
N ILE A 120 -3.64 30.15 12.50
CA ILE A 120 -3.53 29.81 13.92
C ILE A 120 -2.22 30.33 14.51
N SER A 121 -2.16 30.51 15.82
CA SER A 121 -0.94 30.99 16.47
C SER A 121 0.17 29.95 16.42
N GLU A 122 1.42 30.39 16.54
CA GLU A 122 2.58 29.49 16.60
C GLU A 122 2.46 28.51 17.77
N ALA A 123 1.98 28.99 18.93
CA ALA A 123 1.75 28.15 20.12
C ALA A 123 0.69 27.06 19.87
N ASP A 124 -0.44 27.41 19.25
CA ASP A 124 -1.49 26.44 18.91
C ASP A 124 -0.99 25.42 17.89
N PHE A 125 -0.24 25.88 16.89
CA PHE A 125 0.36 24.99 15.89
C PHE A 125 1.31 23.99 16.54
N GLU A 126 2.20 24.44 17.42
CA GLU A 126 3.11 23.55 18.16
C GLU A 126 2.37 22.55 19.06
N GLU A 127 1.30 22.98 19.74
CA GLU A 127 0.45 22.10 20.54
C GLU A 127 -0.16 21.00 19.68
N LEU A 128 -0.72 21.36 18.51
CA LEU A 128 -1.25 20.39 17.56
C LEU A 128 -0.17 19.41 17.13
N ILE A 129 1.03 19.87 16.74
CA ILE A 129 2.10 18.94 16.34
C ILE A 129 2.45 17.99 17.48
N ASN A 130 2.53 18.48 18.71
CA ASN A 130 2.87 17.65 19.88
C ASN A 130 1.81 16.59 20.17
N ARG A 131 0.51 16.87 19.96
CA ARG A 131 -0.57 15.89 20.12
C ARG A 131 -0.41 14.66 19.23
N TYR A 132 0.16 14.84 18.05
CA TYR A 132 0.32 13.78 17.06
C TYR A 132 1.75 13.20 16.99
N LYS A 133 2.68 13.73 17.78
CA LYS A 133 3.99 13.10 17.96
C LYS A 133 3.79 11.78 18.68
N LYS A 134 4.11 10.67 18.00
CA LYS A 134 4.26 9.38 18.67
C LYS A 134 5.48 9.47 19.59
N GLU A 135 5.30 9.13 20.87
CA GLU A 135 6.44 8.94 21.76
C GLU A 135 7.25 7.74 21.26
N PHE A 136 8.47 8.00 20.79
CA PHE A 136 9.40 6.96 20.44
C PHE A 136 10.16 6.54 21.69
N ILE A 137 9.74 5.43 22.30
CA ILE A 137 10.56 4.76 23.31
C ILE A 137 11.71 4.09 22.56
N SER A 138 12.94 4.57 22.79
CA SER A 138 14.12 3.86 22.30
C SER A 138 14.13 2.44 22.85
N LYS A 139 14.27 1.47 21.94
CA LYS A 139 14.34 0.05 22.26
C LYS A 139 15.78 -0.40 22.59
N ASP A 140 16.75 0.51 22.69
CA ASP A 140 18.16 0.19 22.89
C ASP A 140 18.43 -0.65 24.16
N ARG A 141 17.61 -0.48 25.20
CA ARG A 141 17.68 -1.24 26.46
C ARG A 141 16.67 -2.39 26.55
N PHE A 142 15.89 -2.61 25.49
CA PHE A 142 14.85 -3.63 25.45
C PHE A 142 15.27 -4.79 24.56
N LYS A 143 15.21 -6.00 25.10
CA LYS A 143 15.35 -7.22 24.32
C LYS A 143 13.98 -7.64 23.80
N ASN A 144 13.85 -7.85 22.49
CA ASN A 144 12.65 -8.46 21.93
C ASN A 144 12.55 -9.92 22.40
N ILE A 145 11.51 -10.23 23.18
CA ILE A 145 11.21 -11.58 23.69
C ILE A 145 9.91 -12.15 23.10
N SER A 146 9.34 -11.49 22.09
CA SER A 146 8.15 -11.97 21.40
C SER A 146 8.42 -13.33 20.77
N LYS A 147 7.51 -14.26 21.02
CA LYS A 147 7.56 -15.61 20.47
C LYS A 147 7.13 -15.57 19.01
N LYS A 148 7.90 -16.23 18.14
CA LYS A 148 7.46 -16.44 16.76
C LYS A 148 6.25 -17.37 16.74
N PHE A 149 5.42 -17.27 15.70
CA PHE A 149 4.17 -18.01 15.62
C PHE A 149 4.38 -19.52 15.79
N TYR A 150 5.37 -20.08 15.09
CA TYR A 150 5.70 -21.51 15.14
C TYR A 150 6.30 -21.98 16.47
N GLU A 151 6.78 -21.06 17.33
CA GLU A 151 7.22 -21.42 18.68
C GLU A 151 6.03 -21.77 19.60
N ILE A 152 4.83 -21.28 19.28
CA ILE A 152 3.61 -21.51 20.06
C ILE A 152 2.68 -22.50 19.36
N PHE A 153 2.59 -22.41 18.04
CA PHE A 153 1.73 -23.24 17.22
C PHE A 153 2.60 -24.22 16.41
N PRO A 154 2.83 -25.44 16.92
CA PRO A 154 3.61 -26.44 16.20
C PRO A 154 2.95 -26.72 14.86
N TYR A 155 3.69 -26.39 13.79
CA TYR A 155 3.24 -26.50 12.42
C TYR A 155 3.65 -27.86 11.85
N ASP A 156 2.69 -28.67 11.44
CA ASP A 156 2.96 -29.98 10.82
C ASP A 156 3.26 -29.80 9.33
N LEU A 157 4.56 -29.63 9.02
CA LEU A 157 5.08 -29.42 7.66
C LEU A 157 4.64 -30.51 6.67
N LYS A 158 4.30 -31.72 7.14
CA LYS A 158 3.92 -32.85 6.30
C LYS A 158 2.57 -32.67 5.61
N LYS A 159 1.67 -31.84 6.16
CA LYS A 159 0.35 -31.59 5.56
C LYS A 159 0.40 -30.66 4.35
N GLU A 160 1.39 -29.78 4.26
CA GLU A 160 1.53 -28.87 3.12
C GLU A 160 2.38 -29.44 1.99
N GLU A 161 3.36 -30.32 2.25
CA GLU A 161 4.01 -31.10 1.19
C GLU A 161 2.95 -31.82 0.33
N PHE A 162 1.90 -32.34 0.96
CA PHE A 162 0.76 -32.98 0.28
C PHE A 162 -0.11 -32.01 -0.55
N ILE A 163 -0.22 -30.73 -0.16
CA ILE A 163 -0.99 -29.71 -0.89
C ILE A 163 -0.17 -29.12 -2.06
N ILE A 164 1.17 -29.08 -1.91
CA ILE A 164 2.10 -28.60 -2.94
C ILE A 164 2.30 -29.68 -4.02
N GLU A 165 2.43 -30.95 -3.64
CA GLU A 165 2.55 -32.09 -4.58
C GLU A 165 1.36 -32.19 -5.53
N GLN A 166 0.14 -31.88 -5.07
CA GLN A 166 -1.08 -31.92 -5.91
C GLN A 166 -1.12 -30.82 -6.99
N LYS A 167 -0.27 -29.78 -6.91
CA LYS A 167 -0.10 -28.76 -7.96
C LYS A 167 1.13 -29.00 -8.85
N GLU A 168 1.96 -29.99 -8.51
CA GLU A 168 3.23 -30.31 -9.20
C GLU A 168 3.22 -31.66 -9.95
N GLU A 169 2.06 -32.14 -10.41
CA GLU A 169 2.04 -33.16 -11.46
C GLU A 169 2.40 -32.53 -12.82
N LYS A 170 3.68 -32.18 -12.98
CA LYS A 170 4.49 -32.20 -14.22
C LYS A 170 5.93 -31.72 -14.00
N SER A 171 6.63 -32.24 -12.99
CA SER A 171 8.09 -32.43 -13.13
C SER A 171 8.61 -33.38 -12.06
N THR A 172 8.80 -34.62 -12.48
CA THR A 172 9.58 -35.63 -11.78
C THR A 172 11.01 -35.12 -11.57
N PHE A 173 11.49 -34.90 -10.34
CA PHE A 173 12.87 -35.26 -10.01
C PHE A 173 13.18 -35.35 -8.50
N SER A 174 13.89 -36.43 -8.18
CA SER A 174 14.35 -36.90 -6.87
C SER A 174 15.60 -36.15 -6.38
N TYR A 175 15.85 -36.15 -5.07
CA TYR A 175 16.83 -35.37 -4.32
C TYR A 175 18.30 -35.43 -4.81
N LYS A 176 19.01 -34.32 -4.55
CA LYS A 176 20.48 -34.09 -4.50
C LYS A 176 21.21 -33.76 -5.81
N ASN A 177 21.10 -32.51 -6.23
CA ASN A 177 22.26 -31.71 -6.63
C ASN A 177 21.96 -30.25 -6.26
N VAL A 178 22.68 -29.69 -5.29
CA VAL A 178 22.58 -28.26 -4.97
C VAL A 178 23.20 -27.52 -6.16
N LEU A 179 22.35 -26.96 -7.01
CA LEU A 179 22.80 -26.25 -8.21
C LEU A 179 23.63 -25.04 -7.83
N ASN A 180 24.67 -24.77 -8.62
CA ASN A 180 25.38 -23.50 -8.51
C ASN A 180 24.44 -22.35 -8.91
N THR A 181 24.81 -21.12 -8.52
CA THR A 181 24.00 -19.92 -8.73
C THR A 181 23.58 -19.73 -10.20
N GLU A 182 24.45 -20.04 -11.15
CA GLU A 182 24.16 -19.85 -12.57
C GLU A 182 23.12 -20.86 -13.07
N ASP A 183 23.33 -22.14 -12.80
CA ASP A 183 22.43 -23.21 -13.21
C ASP A 183 21.06 -23.10 -12.52
N PHE A 184 21.07 -22.72 -11.24
CA PHE A 184 19.83 -22.50 -10.47
C PHE A 184 19.01 -21.35 -11.06
N LEU A 185 19.65 -20.24 -11.43
CA LEU A 185 18.97 -19.10 -12.06
C LEU A 185 18.48 -19.43 -13.48
N LYS A 186 19.25 -20.19 -14.27
CA LYS A 186 18.81 -20.68 -15.58
C LYS A 186 17.57 -21.54 -15.46
N GLN A 187 17.53 -22.45 -14.48
CA GLN A 187 16.37 -23.28 -14.22
C GLN A 187 15.15 -22.45 -13.77
N LEU A 188 15.33 -21.53 -12.82
CA LEU A 188 14.24 -20.70 -12.29
C LEU A 188 13.62 -19.76 -13.35
N THR A 189 14.46 -19.14 -14.18
CA THR A 189 14.03 -18.07 -15.09
C THR A 189 13.86 -18.51 -16.55
N GLN A 190 14.29 -19.75 -16.88
CA GLN A 190 14.37 -20.28 -18.24
C GLN A 190 15.19 -19.40 -19.21
N LYS A 191 16.10 -18.58 -18.67
CA LYS A 191 16.93 -17.62 -19.40
C LYS A 191 18.33 -17.57 -18.80
N ASP A 192 19.30 -17.18 -19.59
CA ASP A 192 20.65 -16.94 -19.09
C ASP A 192 20.66 -15.76 -18.10
N PRO A 193 21.20 -15.96 -16.87
CA PRO A 193 21.27 -14.91 -15.88
C PRO A 193 22.32 -13.87 -16.27
N LYS A 194 22.08 -12.62 -15.84
CA LYS A 194 23.07 -11.55 -16.05
C LYS A 194 24.36 -11.86 -15.30
N PRO A 195 25.55 -11.74 -15.92
CA PRO A 195 26.83 -12.01 -15.24
C PRO A 195 27.04 -11.18 -13.97
N SER A 196 26.53 -9.94 -13.95
CA SER A 196 26.59 -9.06 -12.77
C SER A 196 25.74 -9.56 -11.59
N LEU A 197 24.63 -10.25 -11.86
CA LEU A 197 23.80 -10.88 -10.83
C LEU A 197 24.52 -12.09 -10.25
N VAL A 198 25.01 -12.99 -11.12
CA VAL A 198 25.75 -14.20 -10.71
C VAL A 198 26.96 -13.83 -9.87
N LYS A 199 27.80 -12.90 -10.37
CA LYS A 199 28.98 -12.42 -9.63
C LYS A 199 28.59 -11.79 -8.29
N GLY A 200 27.55 -10.96 -8.28
CA GLY A 200 27.13 -10.27 -7.06
C GLY A 200 26.53 -11.19 -5.99
N VAL A 201 25.95 -12.32 -6.38
CA VAL A 201 25.43 -13.35 -5.48
C VAL A 201 26.57 -14.25 -4.99
N ASN A 202 27.47 -14.66 -5.87
CA ASN A 202 28.59 -15.55 -5.51
C ASN A 202 29.55 -14.92 -4.49
N LEU A 203 29.61 -13.59 -4.37
CA LEU A 203 30.37 -12.93 -3.30
C LEU A 203 29.95 -13.41 -1.90
N PHE A 204 28.68 -13.72 -1.67
CA PHE A 204 28.20 -14.24 -0.37
C PHE A 204 28.64 -15.70 -0.12
N LEU A 205 28.90 -16.46 -1.19
CA LEU A 205 29.46 -17.80 -1.10
C LEU A 205 30.98 -17.73 -0.86
N GLU A 206 31.69 -16.88 -1.62
CA GLU A 206 33.14 -16.68 -1.54
C GLU A 206 33.58 -16.15 -0.16
N ASN A 207 32.76 -15.28 0.44
CA ASN A 207 33.00 -14.76 1.79
C ASN A 207 32.63 -15.76 2.91
N ASN A 208 32.08 -16.94 2.57
CA ASN A 208 31.49 -17.90 3.51
C ASN A 208 30.34 -17.30 4.36
N ASP A 209 29.65 -16.28 3.86
CA ASP A 209 28.50 -15.67 4.54
C ASP A 209 27.26 -16.59 4.46
N LEU A 210 27.08 -17.29 3.33
CA LEU A 210 25.93 -18.16 3.06
C LEU A 210 26.34 -19.40 2.27
N SER A 211 25.71 -20.54 2.55
CA SER A 211 25.89 -21.77 1.74
C SER A 211 25.18 -21.65 0.39
N GLN A 212 25.56 -22.47 -0.60
CA GLN A 212 24.89 -22.51 -1.91
C GLN A 212 23.39 -22.82 -1.77
N GLU A 213 23.01 -23.67 -0.81
CA GLU A 213 21.60 -24.01 -0.56
C GLU A 213 20.83 -22.84 0.05
N ALA A 214 21.45 -22.08 0.96
CA ALA A 214 20.87 -20.86 1.50
C ALA A 214 20.67 -19.80 0.40
N ILE A 215 21.68 -19.62 -0.47
CA ILE A 215 21.60 -18.74 -1.63
C ILE A 215 20.45 -19.14 -2.55
N ASN A 216 20.34 -20.42 -2.90
CA ASN A 216 19.26 -20.92 -3.76
C ASN A 216 17.88 -20.70 -3.12
N THR A 217 17.77 -20.88 -1.80
CA THR A 217 16.54 -20.59 -1.05
C THR A 217 16.13 -19.12 -1.16
N ILE A 218 17.07 -18.19 -0.97
CA ILE A 218 16.81 -16.74 -1.08
C ILE A 218 16.47 -16.36 -2.52
N LEU A 219 17.18 -16.92 -3.52
CA LEU A 219 16.90 -16.64 -4.94
C LEU A 219 15.52 -17.11 -5.36
N ASN A 220 15.10 -18.29 -4.90
CA ASN A 220 13.75 -18.80 -5.13
C ASN A 220 12.70 -17.86 -4.52
N PHE A 221 12.91 -17.39 -3.30
CA PHE A 221 12.03 -16.39 -2.69
C PHE A 221 12.01 -15.08 -3.48
N CYS A 222 13.17 -14.55 -3.89
CA CYS A 222 13.24 -13.33 -4.71
C CYS A 222 12.48 -13.47 -6.03
N TYR A 223 12.48 -14.66 -6.62
CA TYR A 223 11.72 -14.97 -7.82
C TYR A 223 10.22 -14.97 -7.54
N LEU A 224 9.77 -15.74 -6.54
CA LEU A 224 8.35 -15.88 -6.16
C LEU A 224 7.73 -14.56 -5.66
N ALA A 225 8.51 -13.71 -5.00
CA ALA A 225 8.04 -12.45 -4.45
C ALA A 225 7.82 -11.34 -5.51
N ASN A 226 8.37 -11.49 -6.73
CA ASN A 226 8.28 -10.50 -7.79
C ASN A 226 7.31 -10.92 -8.90
N SER A 227 6.29 -10.09 -9.17
CA SER A 227 5.25 -10.36 -10.18
C SER A 227 5.79 -10.55 -11.62
N ASN A 228 6.99 -10.06 -11.91
CA ASN A 228 7.60 -10.11 -13.23
C ASN A 228 8.62 -11.26 -13.39
N SER A 229 8.72 -12.18 -12.42
CA SER A 229 9.66 -13.32 -12.45
C SER A 229 11.13 -12.92 -12.65
N SER A 230 11.47 -11.67 -12.32
CA SER A 230 12.82 -11.10 -12.48
C SER A 230 13.49 -10.91 -11.12
N ILE A 231 14.72 -11.39 -10.97
CA ILE A 231 15.51 -11.24 -9.74
C ILE A 231 16.43 -10.04 -9.89
N SER A 232 16.40 -9.11 -8.93
CA SER A 232 17.31 -7.97 -8.87
C SER A 232 18.39 -8.18 -7.80
N LEU A 233 19.64 -7.87 -8.14
CA LEU A 233 20.77 -8.02 -7.21
C LEU A 233 20.61 -7.17 -5.95
N ALA A 234 20.08 -5.95 -6.08
CA ALA A 234 19.83 -5.07 -4.95
C ALA A 234 18.82 -5.66 -3.96
N TYR A 235 17.78 -6.32 -4.47
CA TYR A 235 16.76 -6.97 -3.65
C TYR A 235 17.32 -8.20 -2.94
N PHE A 236 18.05 -9.05 -3.67
CA PHE A 236 18.76 -10.18 -3.09
C PHE A 236 19.70 -9.74 -1.95
N LYS A 237 20.56 -8.74 -2.20
CA LYS A 237 21.50 -8.22 -1.21
C LYS A 237 20.82 -7.71 0.06
N LYS A 238 19.67 -7.03 -0.09
CA LYS A 238 18.91 -6.52 1.06
C LYS A 238 18.43 -7.67 1.96
N ILE A 239 17.89 -8.73 1.36
CA ILE A 239 17.40 -9.91 2.10
C ILE A 239 18.57 -10.68 2.71
N ALA A 240 19.62 -10.94 1.93
CA ALA A 240 20.79 -11.66 2.41
C ALA A 240 21.44 -10.98 3.63
N LYS A 241 21.63 -9.65 3.58
CA LYS A 241 22.17 -8.89 4.72
C LYS A 241 21.29 -8.95 5.96
N ASP A 242 19.98 -8.74 5.81
CA ASP A 242 19.02 -8.83 6.93
C ASP A 242 19.06 -10.21 7.60
N LEU A 243 19.11 -11.28 6.81
CA LEU A 243 19.21 -12.66 7.33
C LEU A 243 20.54 -12.92 8.05
N ILE A 244 21.66 -12.43 7.50
CA ILE A 244 22.99 -12.53 8.13
C ILE A 244 23.02 -11.74 9.45
N ASP A 245 22.49 -10.51 9.48
CA ASP A 245 22.44 -9.68 10.67
C ASP A 245 21.60 -10.33 11.78
N LYS A 246 20.52 -11.02 11.40
CA LYS A 246 19.68 -11.84 12.30
C LYS A 246 20.29 -13.19 12.66
N LYS A 247 21.45 -13.56 12.11
CA LYS A 247 22.10 -14.87 12.24
C LYS A 247 21.25 -16.04 11.75
N VAL A 248 20.32 -15.79 10.84
CA VAL A 248 19.47 -16.80 10.19
C VAL A 248 20.14 -17.20 8.87
N ILE A 249 21.11 -18.12 8.95
CA ILE A 249 21.97 -18.49 7.81
C ILE A 249 21.76 -19.93 7.33
N LEU A 250 21.04 -20.76 8.11
CA LEU A 250 20.76 -22.14 7.75
C LEU A 250 19.57 -22.22 6.77
N PRO A 251 19.63 -23.08 5.73
CA PRO A 251 18.60 -23.14 4.69
C PRO A 251 17.17 -23.31 5.22
N ASP A 252 16.96 -24.17 6.22
CA ASP A 252 15.62 -24.43 6.75
C ASP A 252 15.09 -23.28 7.60
N GLU A 253 15.96 -22.58 8.32
CA GLU A 253 15.59 -21.36 9.06
C GLU A 253 15.25 -20.22 8.11
N ILE A 254 16.01 -20.07 7.02
CA ILE A 254 15.73 -19.12 5.95
C ILE A 254 14.41 -19.45 5.26
N LYS A 255 14.16 -20.72 4.92
CA LYS A 255 12.87 -21.16 4.34
C LYS A 255 11.72 -20.77 5.26
N SER A 256 11.85 -20.99 6.57
CA SER A 256 10.82 -20.63 7.56
C SER A 256 10.59 -19.13 7.64
N GLU A 257 11.64 -18.33 7.82
CA GLU A 257 11.57 -16.87 7.93
C GLU A 257 10.97 -16.23 6.66
N LEU A 258 11.41 -16.69 5.49
CA LEU A 258 10.93 -16.16 4.22
C LEU A 258 9.50 -16.62 3.87
N ARG A 259 9.06 -17.81 4.33
CA ARG A 259 7.66 -18.26 4.17
C ARG A 259 6.70 -17.36 4.92
N GLU A 260 7.01 -16.95 6.15
CA GLU A 260 6.18 -15.99 6.91
C GLU A 260 6.00 -14.68 6.14
N VAL A 261 7.07 -14.19 5.50
CA VAL A 261 7.03 -12.99 4.66
C VAL A 261 6.19 -13.20 3.40
N LEU A 262 6.22 -14.39 2.78
CA LEU A 262 5.35 -14.72 1.65
C LEU A 262 3.88 -14.81 2.06
N GLU A 263 3.57 -15.48 3.16
CA GLU A 263 2.19 -15.62 3.64
C GLU A 263 1.60 -14.28 4.08
N TYR A 264 2.40 -13.43 4.74
CA TYR A 264 2.00 -12.05 5.03
C TYR A 264 1.70 -11.25 3.74
N LYS A 265 2.55 -11.38 2.71
CA LYS A 265 2.32 -10.74 1.40
C LYS A 265 1.15 -11.35 0.62
N LYS A 266 0.91 -12.65 0.72
CA LYS A 266 -0.23 -13.34 0.11
C LYS A 266 -1.53 -12.98 0.82
N GLN A 267 -1.52 -12.82 2.14
CA GLN A 267 -2.66 -12.30 2.90
C GLN A 267 -2.95 -10.85 2.51
N GLN A 268 -1.93 -10.00 2.35
CA GLN A 268 -2.13 -8.65 1.79
C GLN A 268 -2.63 -8.67 0.33
N LYS A 269 -2.14 -9.60 -0.51
CA LYS A 269 -2.68 -9.80 -1.87
C LYS A 269 -4.10 -10.37 -1.87
N GLN A 270 -4.46 -11.27 -0.96
CA GLN A 270 -5.81 -11.82 -0.82
C GLN A 270 -6.77 -10.78 -0.26
N VAL A 271 -6.34 -9.92 0.66
CA VAL A 271 -7.10 -8.75 1.10
C VAL A 271 -7.31 -7.80 -0.07
N ASN A 272 -6.30 -7.59 -0.92
CA ASN A 272 -6.45 -6.79 -2.15
C ASN A 272 -7.36 -7.47 -3.20
N ILE A 273 -7.30 -8.80 -3.33
CA ILE A 273 -8.12 -9.59 -4.26
C ILE A 273 -9.58 -9.70 -3.78
N LEU A 274 -9.83 -9.83 -2.47
CA LEU A 274 -11.17 -9.73 -1.87
C LEU A 274 -11.74 -8.31 -2.03
N ASN A 275 -10.87 -7.28 -1.99
CA ASN A 275 -11.25 -5.91 -2.32
C ASN A 275 -11.56 -5.71 -3.81
N ASP A 276 -10.92 -6.49 -4.70
CA ASP A 276 -11.21 -6.49 -6.14
C ASP A 276 -12.48 -7.32 -6.49
N PHE A 277 -12.77 -8.40 -5.73
CA PHE A 277 -13.93 -9.28 -5.96
C PHE A 277 -15.25 -8.78 -5.37
N ILE A 278 -15.24 -7.76 -4.50
CA ILE A 278 -16.46 -7.04 -4.10
C ILE A 278 -16.65 -5.82 -5.02
N SER A 279 -16.81 -6.14 -6.31
CA SER A 279 -17.38 -5.26 -7.34
C SER A 279 -18.67 -5.93 -7.83
N PRO A 280 -19.83 -5.26 -7.85
CA PRO A 280 -21.07 -5.85 -8.35
C PRO A 280 -20.92 -6.13 -9.85
N GLN A 281 -20.98 -7.40 -10.22
CA GLN A 281 -21.37 -7.81 -11.57
C GLN A 281 -22.83 -7.41 -11.75
N ASP A 282 -23.14 -6.60 -12.75
CA ASP A 282 -24.41 -6.78 -13.43
C ASP A 282 -24.26 -6.64 -14.94
N ASN A 283 -24.69 -7.71 -15.60
CA ASN A 283 -24.82 -7.88 -17.03
C ASN A 283 -25.70 -6.77 -17.63
N SER A 284 -25.23 -6.15 -18.71
CA SER A 284 -25.96 -6.20 -19.97
C SER A 284 -25.09 -5.65 -21.12
N ASN A 285 -25.11 -6.43 -22.19
CA ASN A 285 -24.46 -6.24 -23.49
C ASN A 285 -24.36 -4.77 -23.95
N ILE A 286 -23.24 -4.44 -24.61
CA ILE A 286 -23.22 -4.01 -26.02
C ILE A 286 -21.78 -4.13 -26.56
N ASP A 287 -21.75 -4.71 -27.75
CA ASP A 287 -20.66 -4.94 -28.69
C ASP A 287 -19.89 -3.65 -29.05
N LEU A 288 -18.59 -3.78 -29.39
CA LEU A 288 -17.88 -3.05 -30.48
C LEU A 288 -16.34 -3.05 -30.31
N SER A 289 -15.70 -3.75 -31.24
CA SER A 289 -14.46 -3.41 -31.99
C SER A 289 -13.22 -2.89 -31.26
N PHE A 290 -12.14 -3.66 -31.45
CA PHE A 290 -10.73 -3.24 -31.38
C PHE A 290 -10.44 -1.96 -32.18
N ASP A 291 -9.64 -1.04 -31.64
CA ASP A 291 -8.42 -0.59 -32.34
C ASP A 291 -7.34 0.00 -31.41
N ASN A 292 -6.08 -0.21 -31.81
CA ASN A 292 -4.85 0.14 -31.11
C ASN A 292 -4.52 1.65 -31.13
N THR A 293 -3.87 2.17 -30.07
CA THR A 293 -2.63 2.99 -30.19
C THR A 293 -2.10 3.50 -28.83
N ASN A 294 -0.86 3.10 -28.52
CA ASN A 294 0.23 3.88 -27.89
C ASN A 294 -0.03 4.83 -26.70
N LYS A 295 0.47 4.46 -25.50
CA LYS A 295 1.79 4.91 -24.97
C LYS A 295 2.01 4.44 -23.52
N LYS A 296 3.00 3.57 -23.32
CA LYS A 296 3.57 3.26 -22.00
C LYS A 296 4.23 4.50 -21.38
N ARG A 297 3.78 4.94 -20.21
CA ARG A 297 4.61 5.65 -19.23
C ARG A 297 4.90 4.72 -18.05
N LYS A 298 6.18 4.46 -17.82
CA LYS A 298 6.74 3.79 -16.64
C LYS A 298 6.33 4.56 -15.38
N ILE A 299 5.69 3.89 -14.44
CA ILE A 299 5.71 4.30 -13.03
C ILE A 299 6.56 3.25 -12.31
N LEU A 300 7.74 3.69 -11.86
CA LEU A 300 8.60 2.96 -10.94
C LEU A 300 7.96 3.03 -9.55
N ASN A 301 7.29 1.96 -9.11
CA ASN A 301 6.88 1.83 -7.71
C ASN A 301 8.04 1.26 -6.89
N ASN A 302 8.80 2.17 -6.29
CA ASN A 302 9.63 1.91 -5.11
C ASN A 302 8.69 1.65 -3.93
N ASN A 303 8.54 0.40 -3.47
CA ASN A 303 8.00 0.13 -2.14
C ASN A 303 8.65 -1.11 -1.53
N PHE A 304 9.74 -0.86 -0.81
CA PHE A 304 10.31 -1.77 0.18
C PHE A 304 10.76 -0.98 1.41
N LYS A 305 9.81 -0.38 2.14
CA LYS A 305 10.02 0.09 3.51
C LYS A 305 9.65 -1.04 4.48
N GLY A 306 10.62 -1.91 4.72
CA GLY A 306 10.69 -2.68 5.95
C GLY A 306 11.55 -1.88 6.92
N LEU A 307 11.05 -1.73 8.14
CA LEU A 307 11.67 -1.09 9.30
C LEU A 307 13.20 -1.18 9.31
N ILE A 308 13.85 -0.05 9.06
CA ILE A 308 15.25 0.19 9.42
C ILE A 308 15.24 1.60 10.02
N ASP A 309 15.32 1.68 11.34
CA ASP A 309 15.82 2.88 12.02
C ASP A 309 17.32 2.93 11.74
N GLU A 310 17.77 3.93 10.97
CA GLU A 310 19.18 4.23 10.77
C GLU A 310 19.71 4.99 11.99
N LYS A 311 20.88 4.56 12.48
CA LYS A 311 21.73 5.38 13.35
C LYS A 311 22.55 6.35 12.52
#